data_AF-A0AAJ4ZQI2-F1
#
_entry.id   AF-A0AAJ4ZQI2-F1
#
_cell.length_a   1.000
_cell.length_b   1.000
_cell.length_c   1.000
_cell.angle_alpha   90.00
_cell.angle_beta   90.00
_cell.angle_gamma   90.00
#
_symmetry.space_group_name_H-M   'P 1'
#
loop_
_entity.id
_entity.type
_entity.pdbx_description
1 polymer ?
#
loop_
_entity_poly.entity_id
_entity_poly.type
_entity_poly.pdbx_seq_one_letter_code
_entity_poly.pdbx_strand_id
1 'polypeptide(L)'
;MWRLRATSREPEDIDGQISEILGQLSDDLEVWRTIGQRYKVDLFCGLFMKNGNEGLSLSSASLHALAVRQIEIGFDIYGPGYEVQRSDAGTEP
;
A
#
# COMPACT_ATOMS: atom_id res chain seq x y z
N MET A 1 1.86 9.59 -16.30
CA MET A 1 1.69 8.88 -15.01
C MET A 1 0.30 9.22 -14.48
N TRP A 2 -0.56 8.24 -14.25
CA TRP A 2 -1.81 8.43 -13.51
C TRP A 2 -1.55 8.15 -12.03
N ARG A 3 -2.15 8.92 -11.12
CA ARG A 3 -1.95 8.75 -9.67
C ARG A 3 -3.23 9.06 -8.93
N LEU A 4 -3.76 8.05 -8.24
CA LEU A 4 -4.83 8.19 -7.26
C LEU A 4 -4.22 8.42 -5.87
N ARG A 5 -5.00 9.01 -4.97
CA ARG A 5 -4.56 9.29 -3.60
C ARG A 5 -5.70 8.93 -2.64
N ALA A 6 -5.34 8.33 -1.51
CA ALA A 6 -6.22 8.28 -0.35
C ALA A 6 -5.86 9.40 0.62
N THR A 7 -6.82 9.74 1.47
CA THR A 7 -6.66 10.70 2.56
C THR A 7 -5.70 10.12 3.61
N SER A 8 -4.87 10.98 4.19
CA SER A 8 -4.00 10.59 5.32
C SER A 8 -4.87 10.28 6.54
N ARG A 9 -4.54 9.21 7.28
CA ARG A 9 -5.31 8.77 8.45
C ARG A 9 -4.40 8.57 9.66
N GLU A 10 -4.84 9.05 10.82
CA GLU A 10 -4.17 8.90 12.12
C GLU A 10 -5.22 8.61 13.22
N PRO A 11 -5.05 7.56 14.05
CA PRO A 11 -4.04 6.49 13.97
C PRO A 11 -4.11 5.71 12.64
N GLU A 12 -3.16 4.81 12.36
CA GLU A 12 -3.14 4.12 11.07
C GLU A 12 -4.48 3.42 10.77
N ASP A 13 -5.03 3.66 9.58
CA ASP A 13 -6.27 3.04 9.09
C ASP A 13 -6.07 2.61 7.64
N ILE A 14 -5.31 1.52 7.50
CA ILE A 14 -4.92 0.97 6.21
C ILE A 14 -6.13 0.37 5.49
N ASP A 15 -7.07 -0.22 6.22
CA ASP A 15 -8.35 -0.69 5.67
C ASP A 15 -9.12 0.45 5.00
N GLY A 16 -9.23 1.61 5.68
CA GLY A 16 -9.86 2.79 5.13
C GLY A 16 -9.16 3.35 3.89
N GLN A 17 -7.82 3.35 3.87
CA GLN A 17 -7.05 3.80 2.71
C GLN A 17 -7.16 2.83 1.52
N ILE A 18 -7.17 1.52 1.76
CA ILE A 18 -7.43 0.51 0.72
C ILE A 18 -8.82 0.74 0.12
N SER A 19 -9.84 0.87 0.97
CA SER A 19 -11.22 1.12 0.53
C SER A 19 -11.34 2.40 -0.30
N GLU A 20 -10.69 3.49 0.13
CA GLU A 20 -10.72 4.77 -0.57
C GLU A 20 -10.01 4.74 -1.94
N ILE A 21 -8.89 4.02 -2.05
CA ILE A 21 -8.19 3.83 -3.33
C ILE A 21 -9.04 2.96 -4.26
N LEU A 22 -9.53 1.82 -3.78
CA LEU A 22 -10.32 0.91 -4.60
C LEU A 22 -11.66 1.51 -5.03
N GLY A 23 -12.29 2.34 -4.18
CA GLY A 23 -13.53 3.05 -4.50
C GLY A 23 -13.39 4.13 -5.57
N GLN A 24 -12.16 4.52 -5.94
CA GLN A 24 -11.88 5.40 -7.08
C GLN A 24 -11.70 4.62 -8.40
N LEU A 25 -11.72 3.29 -8.33
CA LEU A 25 -11.50 2.39 -9.47
C LEU A 25 -12.81 1.70 -9.86
N SER A 26 -12.78 1.00 -10.99
CA SER A 26 -13.94 0.20 -11.42
C SER A 26 -14.23 -0.91 -10.42
N ASP A 27 -15.51 -1.17 -10.15
CA ASP A 27 -15.96 -2.37 -9.41
C ASP A 27 -16.22 -3.57 -10.33
N ASP A 28 -16.05 -3.42 -11.65
CA ASP A 28 -16.21 -4.51 -12.62
C ASP A 28 -15.08 -5.54 -12.51
N LEU A 29 -15.39 -6.71 -11.94
CA LEU A 29 -14.43 -7.78 -11.74
C LEU A 29 -13.96 -8.44 -13.06
N GLU A 30 -14.71 -8.34 -14.15
CA GLU A 30 -14.26 -8.86 -15.45
C GLU A 30 -13.15 -7.99 -16.05
N VAL A 31 -13.22 -6.68 -15.82
CA VAL A 31 -12.13 -5.75 -16.14
C VAL A 31 -10.88 -6.10 -15.32
N TRP A 32 -11.03 -6.29 -14.01
CA TRP A 32 -9.92 -6.67 -13.14
C TRP A 32 -9.30 -8.01 -13.50
N ARG A 33 -10.11 -9.02 -13.82
CA ARG A 33 -9.65 -10.33 -14.31
C ARG A 33 -8.82 -10.18 -15.59
N THR A 34 -9.28 -9.34 -16.51
CA THR A 34 -8.54 -9.07 -17.76
C THR A 34 -7.21 -8.38 -17.49
N ILE A 35 -7.17 -7.46 -16.53
CA ILE A 35 -5.94 -6.77 -16.11
C ILE A 35 -4.99 -7.76 -15.45
N GLY A 36 -5.43 -8.51 -14.43
CA GLY A 36 -4.60 -9.45 -13.68
C GLY A 36 -4.07 -10.63 -14.50
N GLN A 37 -4.74 -11.00 -15.60
CA GLN A 37 -4.22 -11.97 -16.56
C GLN A 37 -3.09 -11.42 -17.44
N ARG A 38 -3.02 -10.11 -17.64
CA ARG A 38 -2.08 -9.46 -18.57
C ARG A 38 -0.94 -8.74 -17.86
N TYR A 39 -1.15 -8.33 -16.62
CA TYR A 39 -0.23 -7.48 -15.86
C TYR A 39 -0.17 -7.93 -14.41
N LYS A 40 0.98 -7.72 -13.77
CA LYS A 40 1.07 -7.74 -12.31
C LYS A 40 0.42 -6.46 -11.78
N VAL A 41 -0.51 -6.61 -10.85
CA VAL A 41 -1.07 -5.50 -10.08
C VAL A 41 -0.65 -5.68 -8.64
N ASP A 42 -0.01 -4.66 -8.07
CA ASP A 42 0.38 -4.64 -6.67
C ASP A 42 -0.04 -3.34 -5.98
N LEU A 43 -0.19 -3.47 -4.67
CA LEU A 43 -0.33 -2.39 -3.71
C LEU A 43 0.83 -2.50 -2.74
N PHE A 44 1.50 -1.39 -2.47
CA PHE A 44 2.63 -1.36 -1.56
C PHE A 44 2.34 -0.42 -0.38
N CYS A 45 2.69 -0.85 0.83
CA CYS A 45 2.51 -0.09 2.05
C CYS A 45 3.80 -0.06 2.87
N GLY A 46 4.30 1.14 3.19
CA GLY A 46 5.40 1.32 4.15
C GLY A 46 4.84 1.49 5.55
N LEU A 47 5.22 0.60 6.47
CA LEU A 47 4.82 0.63 7.88
C LEU A 47 5.96 1.17 8.73
N PHE A 48 5.74 2.31 9.38
CA PHE A 48 6.73 2.95 10.25
C PHE A 48 6.35 2.71 11.71
N MET A 49 6.96 1.70 12.32
CA MET A 49 6.67 1.29 13.69
C MET A 49 7.41 2.17 14.70
N LYS A 50 6.76 2.53 15.80
CA LYS A 50 7.42 3.27 16.90
C LYS A 50 8.25 2.35 17.78
N ASN A 51 7.84 1.08 17.88
CA ASN A 51 8.48 0.03 18.67
C ASN A 51 8.56 -1.28 17.86
N GLY A 52 9.40 -2.21 18.29
CA GLY A 52 9.41 -3.56 17.72
C GLY A 52 8.12 -4.32 18.06
N ASN A 53 7.64 -5.13 17.12
CA ASN A 53 6.48 -6.02 17.29
C ASN A 53 5.15 -5.31 17.60
N GLU A 54 4.92 -4.09 17.12
CA GLU A 54 3.61 -3.43 17.22
C GLU A 54 2.52 -4.22 16.48
N GLY A 55 2.91 -4.90 15.40
CA GLY A 55 2.00 -5.66 14.56
C GLY A 55 1.05 -4.75 13.78
N LEU A 56 0.38 -5.33 12.79
CA LEU A 56 -0.70 -4.69 12.04
C LEU A 56 -1.63 -5.80 11.59
N SER A 57 -2.93 -5.51 11.53
CA SER A 57 -3.90 -6.39 10.91
C SER A 57 -4.58 -5.69 9.74
N LEU A 58 -4.89 -6.46 8.70
CA LEU A 58 -5.85 -6.07 7.68
C LEU A 58 -7.16 -6.80 7.93
N SER A 59 -8.28 -6.11 7.70
CA SER A 59 -9.58 -6.77 7.75
C SER A 59 -9.71 -7.83 6.65
N SER A 60 -10.50 -8.86 6.93
CA SER A 60 -10.87 -9.86 5.91
C SER A 60 -11.56 -9.24 4.70
N ALA A 61 -12.29 -8.12 4.90
CA ALA A 61 -12.94 -7.38 3.82
C ALA A 61 -11.92 -6.76 2.85
N SER A 62 -10.87 -6.12 3.36
CA SER A 62 -9.79 -5.57 2.53
C SER A 62 -9.02 -6.67 1.82
N LEU A 63 -8.68 -7.75 2.52
CA LEU A 63 -8.01 -8.91 1.91
C LEU A 63 -8.86 -9.50 0.77
N HIS A 64 -10.18 -9.63 0.98
CA HIS A 64 -11.10 -10.09 -0.06
C HIS A 64 -11.16 -9.12 -1.24
N ALA A 65 -11.29 -7.81 -0.98
CA ALA A 65 -11.38 -6.78 -2.01
C ALA A 65 -10.14 -6.75 -2.93
N LEU A 66 -8.96 -6.97 -2.35
CA LEU A 66 -7.69 -7.12 -3.07
C LEU A 66 -7.64 -8.44 -3.84
N ALA A 67 -7.99 -9.56 -3.19
CA ALA A 67 -7.91 -10.89 -3.78
C ALA A 67 -8.81 -11.04 -5.03
N VAL A 68 -10.07 -10.58 -4.97
CA VAL A 68 -10.98 -10.66 -6.13
C VAL A 68 -10.55 -9.77 -7.30
N ARG A 69 -9.68 -8.79 -7.04
CA ARG A 69 -9.07 -7.92 -8.07
C ARG A 69 -7.66 -8.39 -8.48
N GLN A 70 -7.20 -9.51 -7.95
CA GLN A 70 -5.86 -10.06 -8.17
C GLN A 70 -4.72 -9.09 -7.81
N ILE A 71 -4.91 -8.31 -6.74
CA ILE A 71 -3.93 -7.34 -6.25
C ILE A 71 -3.13 -7.98 -5.12
N GLU A 72 -1.81 -8.09 -5.32
CA GLU A 72 -0.88 -8.45 -4.24
C GLU A 72 -0.67 -7.23 -3.33
N ILE A 73 -0.65 -7.42 -2.01
CA ILE A 73 -0.21 -6.37 -1.09
C ILE A 73 1.17 -6.70 -0.53
N GLY A 74 2.13 -5.79 -0.73
CA GLY A 74 3.47 -5.85 -0.18
C GLY A 74 3.65 -4.86 0.97
N PHE A 75 4.45 -5.25 1.95
CA PHE A 75 4.78 -4.41 3.11
C PHE A 75 6.29 -4.24 3.23
N ASP A 76 6.75 -3.00 3.32
CA ASP A 76 8.03 -2.72 3.95
C ASP A 76 7.79 -2.30 5.39
N ILE A 77 8.40 -3.01 6.33
CA ILE A 77 8.23 -2.78 7.75
C ILE A 77 9.51 -2.15 8.31
N TYR A 78 9.39 -0.90 8.71
CA TYR A 78 10.47 -0.08 9.26
C TYR A 78 10.34 -0.03 10.78
N GLY A 79 11.33 -0.60 11.47
CA GLY A 79 11.40 -0.59 12.94
C GLY A 79 11.96 0.72 13.51
N PRO A 80 11.98 0.86 14.85
CA PRO A 80 12.58 2.01 15.52
C PRO A 80 14.06 2.16 15.16
N GLY A 81 14.49 3.38 14.87
CA GLY A 81 15.89 3.69 14.51
C GLY A 81 16.21 3.58 13.02
N TYR A 82 15.21 3.43 12.14
CA TYR A 82 15.40 3.61 10.71
C TYR A 82 15.67 5.09 10.40
N GLU A 83 16.92 5.52 10.57
CA GLU A 83 17.41 6.79 10.03
C GLU A 83 17.62 6.62 8.53
N VAL A 84 16.91 7.39 7.72
CA VAL A 84 17.22 7.48 6.28
C VAL A 84 18.61 8.08 6.17
N GLN A 85 19.63 7.26 5.89
CA GLN A 85 20.93 7.76 5.47
C GLN A 85 20.71 8.56 4.19
N ARG A 86 20.67 9.88 4.31
CA ARG A 86 20.84 10.75 3.15
C ARG A 86 22.24 10.48 2.64
N SER A 87 22.32 9.80 1.48
CA SER A 87 23.53 9.91 0.69
C SER A 87 23.54 11.33 0.14
N ASP A 88 24.23 12.23 0.85
CA ASP A 88 24.65 13.50 0.29
C ASP A 88 25.71 13.19 -0.78
N ALA A 89 25.25 12.72 -1.93
CA ALA A 89 26.03 12.68 -3.15
C ALA A 89 25.96 14.07 -3.77
N GLY A 90 26.96 14.89 -3.48
CA GLY A 90 27.12 16.20 -4.09
C GLY A 90 28.08 17.11 -3.36
N THR A 91 29.31 16.65 -3.11
CA THR A 91 30.42 17.58 -2.95
C THR A 91 30.73 18.21 -4.30
N GLU A 92 31.04 19.51 -4.23
CA GLU A 92 31.84 20.35 -5.15
C GLU A 92 31.08 21.28 -6.10
N PRO A 93 31.62 22.48 -6.40
CA PRO A 93 32.56 23.33 -5.65
C PRO A 93 31.96 24.66 -5.16
#